data_AF-A0A8I1TW84-F1
#
_entry.id   AF-A0A8I1TW84-F1
#
_cell.length_a   1.000
_cell.length_b   1.000
_cell.length_c   1.000
_cell.angle_alpha   90.00
_cell.angle_beta   90.00
_cell.angle_gamma   90.00
#
_symmetry.space_group_name_H-M   'P 1'
#
loop_
_entity.id
_entity.type
_entity.pdbx_description
1 polymer ?
#
loop_
_entity_poly.entity_id
_entity_poly.type
_entity_poly.pdbx_seq_one_letter_code
_entity_poly.pdbx_strand_id
1 'polypeptide(L)'
;MSSSDEDDERRERRRETRRKWDAANPDRVLAHRARYREKNRERINALERESARKRRARASDAREAAARAEDRRAKDRERTRNYKAANRERLAEQDYIRKRRWIAKQRETDLVAYRAKVNEYAKGYQARHRDEVAHKAKDRRRSNPYVRLAYQAAYREAHADELARKRREDYAKNPEKYLARNREWKRRERRRVRAGLPPRRVTHTTLPEMRRNDSEADTFFSRGRSVEEMDAIQAERISDREVKSHLEREFARARAEAGFDRLAAQLVDRRSVKDARRLARSVREAESQQAEEAEAARLDAIARVINDRFRAARSKHAMNESAPYQVPGTLSTGGPGLYR
;
A
#
# COMPACT_ATOMS: atom_id res chain seq x y z
N MET A 1 10.36 -58.69 -41.31
CA MET A 1 9.83 -57.35 -41.64
C MET A 1 8.35 -57.52 -41.90
N SER A 2 7.52 -56.79 -41.18
CA SER A 2 6.07 -57.05 -41.10
C SER A 2 5.37 -56.48 -42.32
N SER A 3 4.43 -57.22 -42.92
CA SER A 3 3.61 -56.81 -44.07
C SER A 3 2.97 -55.41 -43.88
N SER A 4 2.74 -54.99 -42.63
CA SER A 4 2.24 -53.66 -42.27
C SER A 4 3.22 -52.51 -42.55
N ASP A 5 4.53 -52.74 -42.42
CA ASP A 5 5.56 -51.70 -42.60
C ASP A 5 5.78 -51.41 -44.09
N GLU A 6 5.75 -52.45 -44.93
CA GLU A 6 5.85 -52.32 -46.39
C GLU A 6 4.63 -51.60 -47.00
N ASP A 7 3.45 -51.82 -46.41
CA ASP A 7 2.22 -51.13 -46.79
C ASP A 7 2.25 -49.64 -46.42
N ASP A 8 2.81 -49.29 -45.26
CA ASP A 8 2.94 -47.90 -44.83
C ASP A 8 4.03 -47.16 -45.63
N GLU A 9 5.15 -47.80 -45.97
CA GLU A 9 6.15 -47.24 -46.89
C GLU A 9 5.60 -47.04 -48.31
N ARG A 10 4.77 -47.96 -48.79
CA ARG A 10 4.10 -47.83 -50.10
C ARG A 10 3.08 -46.70 -50.09
N ARG A 11 2.36 -46.50 -48.98
CA ARG A 11 1.45 -45.36 -48.78
C ARG A 11 2.21 -44.04 -48.73
N GLU A 12 3.34 -43.98 -48.03
CA GLU A 12 4.14 -42.77 -47.90
C GLU A 12 4.75 -42.37 -49.26
N ARG A 13 5.32 -43.33 -50.02
CA ARG A 13 5.78 -43.10 -51.40
C ARG A 13 4.67 -42.58 -52.32
N ARG A 14 3.45 -43.12 -52.21
CA ARG A 14 2.27 -42.62 -52.97
C ARG A 14 1.83 -41.22 -52.54
N ARG A 15 1.96 -40.87 -51.25
CA ARG A 15 1.69 -39.52 -50.75
C ARG A 15 2.72 -38.54 -51.26
N GLU A 16 3.99 -38.90 -51.27
CA GLU A 16 5.08 -38.06 -51.77
C GLU A 16 4.99 -37.81 -53.27
N THR A 17 4.71 -38.82 -54.08
CA THR A 17 4.50 -38.65 -55.52
C THR A 17 3.28 -37.77 -55.80
N ARG A 18 2.19 -37.93 -55.04
CA ARG A 18 1.03 -37.04 -55.11
C ARG A 18 1.35 -35.61 -54.70
N ARG A 19 2.10 -35.39 -53.61
CA ARG A 19 2.55 -34.05 -53.18
C ARG A 19 3.41 -33.38 -54.26
N LYS A 20 4.34 -34.12 -54.86
CA LYS A 20 5.18 -33.62 -55.98
C LYS A 20 4.33 -33.26 -57.20
N TRP A 21 3.33 -34.09 -57.53
CA TRP A 21 2.40 -33.80 -58.63
C TRP A 21 1.51 -32.58 -58.35
N ASP A 22 0.95 -32.48 -57.15
CA ASP A 22 0.11 -31.35 -56.71
C ASP A 22 0.91 -30.04 -56.73
N ALA A 23 2.20 -30.07 -56.33
CA ALA A 23 3.10 -28.92 -56.35
C ALA A 23 3.50 -28.50 -57.77
N ALA A 24 3.67 -29.46 -58.69
CA ALA A 24 3.98 -29.19 -60.09
C ALA A 24 2.75 -28.76 -60.92
N ASN A 25 1.53 -28.98 -60.42
CA ASN A 25 0.28 -28.69 -61.13
C ASN A 25 -0.73 -27.90 -60.28
N PRO A 26 -0.36 -26.73 -59.72
CA PRO A 26 -1.23 -25.98 -58.82
C PRO A 26 -2.54 -25.56 -59.49
N ASP A 27 -2.49 -25.12 -60.75
CA ASP A 27 -3.66 -24.63 -61.48
C ASP A 27 -4.68 -25.74 -61.75
N ARG A 28 -4.22 -26.95 -62.07
CA ARG A 28 -5.11 -28.12 -62.28
C ARG A 28 -5.75 -28.59 -60.99
N VAL A 29 -5.00 -28.57 -59.89
CA VAL A 29 -5.52 -28.89 -58.55
C VAL A 29 -6.56 -27.86 -58.12
N LEU A 30 -6.31 -26.57 -58.34
CA LEU A 30 -7.24 -25.48 -58.06
C LEU A 30 -8.51 -25.58 -58.91
N ALA A 31 -8.39 -25.79 -60.22
CA ALA A 31 -9.52 -25.97 -61.12
C ALA A 31 -10.36 -27.20 -60.76
N HIS A 32 -9.72 -28.32 -60.41
CA HIS A 32 -10.41 -29.52 -59.93
C HIS A 32 -11.13 -29.26 -58.60
N ARG A 33 -10.49 -28.59 -57.64
CA ARG A 33 -11.11 -28.18 -56.37
C ARG A 33 -12.27 -27.23 -56.57
N ALA A 34 -12.17 -26.29 -57.52
CA ALA A 34 -13.24 -25.36 -57.86
C ALA A 34 -14.46 -26.11 -58.41
N ARG A 35 -14.28 -26.98 -59.41
CA ARG A 35 -15.34 -27.84 -59.96
C ARG A 35 -15.96 -28.74 -58.88
N TYR A 36 -15.14 -29.31 -58.01
CA TYR A 36 -15.63 -30.14 -56.91
C TYR A 36 -16.45 -29.33 -55.90
N ARG A 37 -16.00 -28.13 -55.52
CA ARG A 37 -16.72 -27.21 -54.62
C ARG A 37 -18.02 -26.74 -55.23
N GLU A 38 -18.05 -26.45 -56.52
CA GLU A 38 -19.26 -26.04 -57.24
C GLU A 38 -20.29 -27.18 -57.28
N LYS A 39 -19.86 -28.38 -57.71
CA LYS A 39 -20.73 -29.57 -57.76
C LYS A 39 -21.21 -30.04 -56.39
N ASN A 40 -20.43 -29.85 -55.33
CA ASN A 40 -20.75 -30.29 -53.97
C ASN A 40 -21.06 -29.14 -53.01
N ARG A 41 -21.41 -27.96 -53.54
CA ARG A 41 -21.58 -26.73 -52.75
C ARG A 41 -22.57 -26.91 -51.61
N GLU A 42 -23.70 -27.54 -51.89
CA GLU A 42 -24.76 -27.77 -50.90
C GLU A 42 -24.32 -28.75 -49.80
N ARG A 43 -23.63 -29.83 -50.17
CA ARG A 43 -23.10 -30.81 -49.23
C ARG A 43 -22.02 -30.20 -48.32
N ILE A 44 -21.14 -29.37 -48.87
CA ILE A 44 -20.12 -28.64 -48.10
C ILE A 44 -20.80 -27.68 -47.13
N ASN A 45 -21.75 -26.87 -47.60
CA ASN A 45 -22.49 -25.93 -46.76
C ASN A 45 -23.27 -26.66 -45.63
N ALA A 46 -23.85 -27.83 -45.92
CA ALA A 46 -24.54 -28.63 -44.91
C ALA A 46 -23.59 -29.15 -43.83
N LEU A 47 -22.44 -29.70 -44.22
CA LEU A 47 -21.40 -30.16 -43.29
C LEU A 47 -20.81 -29.02 -42.46
N GLU A 48 -20.64 -27.84 -43.06
CA GLU A 48 -20.17 -26.64 -42.36
C GLU A 48 -21.19 -26.13 -41.34
N ARG A 49 -22.49 -26.11 -41.69
CA ARG A 49 -23.58 -25.77 -40.77
C ARG A 49 -23.65 -26.76 -39.61
N GLU A 50 -23.55 -28.05 -39.89
CA GLU A 50 -23.54 -29.09 -38.86
C GLU A 50 -22.32 -28.97 -37.94
N SER A 51 -21.13 -28.75 -38.52
CA SER A 51 -19.89 -28.53 -37.77
C SER A 51 -19.94 -27.24 -36.94
N ALA A 52 -20.56 -26.17 -37.45
CA ALA A 52 -20.80 -24.95 -36.69
C ALA A 52 -21.77 -25.17 -35.52
N ARG A 53 -22.85 -25.95 -35.73
CA ARG A 53 -23.77 -26.36 -34.65
C ARG A 53 -23.05 -27.16 -33.57
N LYS A 54 -22.27 -28.18 -33.95
CA LYS A 54 -21.46 -28.98 -33.01
C LYS A 54 -20.42 -28.15 -32.25
N ARG A 55 -19.75 -27.20 -32.92
CA ARG A 55 -18.82 -26.27 -32.24
C ARG A 55 -19.53 -25.36 -31.24
N ARG A 56 -20.70 -24.82 -31.60
CA ARG A 56 -21.51 -23.99 -30.69
C ARG A 56 -22.00 -24.78 -29.47
N ALA A 57 -22.44 -26.02 -29.67
CA ALA A 57 -22.83 -26.91 -28.58
C ALA A 57 -21.66 -27.17 -27.61
N ARG A 58 -20.50 -27.60 -28.13
CA ARG A 58 -19.28 -27.80 -27.30
C ARG A 58 -18.83 -26.53 -26.57
N ALA A 59 -18.94 -25.37 -27.22
CA ALA A 59 -18.61 -24.10 -26.58
C ALA A 59 -19.60 -23.75 -25.45
N SER A 60 -20.89 -24.08 -25.62
CA SER A 60 -21.90 -23.94 -24.57
C SER A 60 -21.60 -24.86 -23.40
N ASP A 61 -21.34 -26.15 -23.66
CA ASP A 61 -21.02 -27.14 -22.63
C ASP A 61 -19.74 -26.77 -21.88
N ALA A 62 -18.72 -26.27 -22.58
CA ALA A 62 -17.47 -25.80 -21.97
C ALA A 62 -17.69 -24.58 -21.06
N ARG A 63 -18.54 -23.63 -21.47
CA ARG A 63 -18.90 -22.47 -20.64
C ARG A 63 -19.65 -22.91 -19.39
N GLU A 64 -20.60 -23.84 -19.54
CA GLU A 64 -21.36 -24.37 -18.42
C GLU A 64 -20.47 -25.16 -17.44
N ALA A 65 -19.55 -25.98 -17.95
CA ALA A 65 -18.56 -26.68 -17.14
C ALA A 65 -17.61 -25.73 -16.40
N ALA A 66 -17.19 -24.64 -17.05
CA ALA A 66 -16.39 -23.59 -16.42
C ALA A 66 -17.16 -22.89 -15.29
N ALA A 67 -18.42 -22.52 -15.53
CA ALA A 67 -19.29 -21.91 -14.52
C ALA A 67 -19.49 -22.85 -13.31
N ARG A 68 -19.75 -24.14 -13.53
CA ARG A 68 -19.83 -25.14 -12.45
C ARG A 68 -18.51 -25.31 -11.70
N ALA A 69 -17.37 -25.24 -12.38
CA ALA A 69 -16.07 -25.32 -11.74
C ALA A 69 -15.77 -24.07 -10.89
N GLU A 70 -16.18 -22.90 -11.35
CA GLU A 70 -16.09 -21.65 -10.60
C GLU A 70 -16.98 -21.66 -9.35
N ASP A 71 -18.23 -22.08 -9.47
CA ASP A 71 -19.16 -22.23 -8.34
C ASP A 71 -18.61 -23.19 -7.27
N ARG A 72 -18.05 -24.33 -7.69
CA ARG A 72 -17.37 -25.26 -6.76
C ARG A 72 -16.19 -24.60 -6.04
N ARG A 73 -15.37 -23.81 -6.74
CA ARG A 73 -14.25 -23.08 -6.13
C ARG A 73 -14.75 -21.98 -5.19
N ALA A 74 -15.84 -21.30 -5.53
CA ALA A 74 -16.44 -20.28 -4.68
C ALA A 74 -16.93 -20.90 -3.37
N LYS A 75 -17.67 -22.00 -3.44
CA LYS A 75 -18.13 -22.78 -2.27
C LYS A 75 -16.96 -23.29 -1.43
N ASP A 76 -15.88 -23.76 -2.05
CA ASP A 76 -14.69 -24.23 -1.32
C ASP A 76 -13.94 -23.09 -0.61
N ARG A 77 -13.84 -21.92 -1.25
CA ARG A 77 -13.29 -20.70 -0.63
C ARG A 77 -14.14 -20.26 0.56
N GLU A 78 -15.47 -20.29 0.41
CA GLU A 78 -16.41 -19.94 1.48
C GLU A 78 -16.29 -20.93 2.64
N ARG A 79 -16.30 -22.24 2.36
CA ARG A 79 -16.08 -23.28 3.37
C ARG A 79 -14.76 -23.09 4.10
N THR A 80 -13.68 -22.82 3.37
CA THR A 80 -12.36 -22.56 3.96
C THR A 80 -12.36 -21.30 4.82
N ARG A 81 -13.03 -20.23 4.37
CA ARG A 81 -13.18 -18.97 5.12
C ARG A 81 -13.95 -19.22 6.42
N ASN A 82 -15.09 -19.92 6.33
CA ASN A 82 -15.94 -20.24 7.48
C ASN A 82 -15.20 -21.16 8.46
N TYR A 83 -14.48 -22.16 7.98
CA TYR A 83 -13.63 -23.02 8.81
C TYR A 83 -12.55 -22.23 9.54
N LYS A 84 -11.83 -21.33 8.84
CA LYS A 84 -10.81 -20.47 9.44
C LYS A 84 -11.38 -19.48 10.45
N ALA A 85 -12.57 -18.95 10.20
CA ALA A 85 -13.26 -18.06 11.12
C ALA A 85 -13.70 -18.80 12.39
N ALA A 86 -14.35 -19.95 12.23
CA ALA A 86 -14.83 -20.79 13.34
C ALA A 86 -13.68 -21.38 14.17
N ASN A 87 -12.53 -21.66 13.57
CA ASN A 87 -11.37 -22.26 14.24
C ASN A 87 -10.21 -21.27 14.40
N ARG A 88 -10.49 -19.97 14.45
CA ARG A 88 -9.45 -18.94 14.47
C ARG A 88 -8.43 -19.13 15.60
N GLU A 89 -8.91 -19.38 16.81
CA GLU A 89 -8.08 -19.55 17.99
C GLU A 89 -7.24 -20.83 17.92
N ARG A 90 -7.87 -21.95 17.58
CA ARG A 90 -7.20 -23.25 17.40
C ARG A 90 -6.12 -23.19 16.31
N LEU A 91 -6.40 -22.55 15.19
CA LEU A 91 -5.42 -22.38 14.11
C LEU A 91 -4.27 -21.45 14.54
N ALA A 92 -4.57 -20.37 15.27
CA ALA A 92 -3.54 -19.48 15.81
C ALA A 92 -2.62 -20.20 16.82
N GLU A 93 -3.19 -21.04 17.67
CA GLU A 93 -2.45 -21.87 18.62
C GLU A 93 -1.56 -22.89 17.90
N GLN A 94 -2.09 -23.63 16.93
CA GLN A 94 -1.31 -24.57 16.12
C GLN A 94 -0.18 -23.86 15.36
N ASP A 95 -0.46 -22.68 14.80
CA ASP A 95 0.55 -21.86 14.14
C ASP A 95 1.63 -21.38 15.12
N TYR A 96 1.25 -21.00 16.33
CA TYR A 96 2.16 -20.61 17.39
C TYR A 96 3.08 -21.77 17.79
N ILE A 97 2.51 -22.95 18.07
CA ILE A 97 3.26 -24.16 18.43
C ILE A 97 4.21 -24.54 17.29
N ARG A 98 3.74 -24.54 16.04
CA ARG A 98 4.54 -24.83 14.85
C ARG A 98 5.72 -23.86 14.71
N LYS A 99 5.46 -22.55 14.83
CA LYS A 99 6.51 -21.51 14.78
C LYS A 99 7.52 -21.69 15.90
N ARG A 100 7.07 -21.97 17.13
CA ARG A 100 7.96 -22.20 18.28
C ARG A 100 8.89 -23.41 18.04
N ARG A 101 8.34 -24.53 17.56
CA ARG A 101 9.12 -25.73 17.20
C ARG A 101 10.14 -25.44 16.10
N TRP A 102 9.73 -24.69 15.07
CA TRP A 102 10.63 -24.27 13.99
C TRP A 102 11.78 -23.38 14.50
N ILE A 103 11.49 -22.39 15.35
CA ILE A 103 12.51 -21.52 15.97
C ILE A 103 13.47 -22.35 16.83
N ALA A 104 12.96 -23.28 17.65
CA ALA A 104 13.80 -24.15 18.47
C ALA A 104 14.76 -24.98 17.61
N LYS A 105 14.26 -25.63 16.56
CA LYS A 105 15.07 -26.40 15.62
C LYS A 105 16.14 -25.54 14.92
N GLN A 106 15.81 -24.30 14.55
CA GLN A 106 16.77 -23.38 13.94
C GLN A 106 17.87 -22.95 14.93
N ARG A 107 17.53 -22.78 16.21
CA ARG A 107 18.51 -22.47 17.26
C ARG A 107 19.43 -23.66 17.58
N GLU A 108 18.89 -24.88 17.54
CA GLU A 108 19.66 -26.12 17.77
C GLU A 108 20.61 -26.42 16.62
N THR A 109 20.20 -26.18 15.38
CA THR A 109 21.04 -26.45 14.20
C THR A 109 22.20 -25.47 14.05
N ASP A 110 21.94 -24.15 14.16
CA ASP A 110 23.00 -23.14 14.18
C ASP A 110 22.50 -21.84 14.82
N LEU A 111 22.87 -21.64 16.09
CA LEU A 111 22.50 -20.45 16.85
C LEU A 111 23.11 -19.17 16.28
N VAL A 112 24.33 -19.24 15.73
CA VAL A 112 25.05 -18.06 15.22
C VAL A 112 24.42 -17.60 13.91
N ALA A 113 24.19 -18.51 12.97
CA ALA A 113 23.51 -18.20 11.72
C ALA A 113 22.07 -17.72 11.94
N TYR A 114 21.34 -18.35 12.88
CA TYR A 114 19.99 -17.89 13.25
C TYR A 114 20.01 -16.45 13.79
N ARG A 115 20.95 -16.13 14.71
CA ARG A 115 21.10 -14.77 15.24
C ARG A 115 21.47 -13.77 14.14
N ALA A 116 22.38 -14.14 13.24
CA ALA A 116 22.77 -13.30 12.12
C ALA A 116 21.57 -12.97 11.22
N LYS A 117 20.78 -13.98 10.86
CA LYS A 117 19.56 -13.83 10.05
C LYS A 117 18.50 -12.96 10.74
N VAL A 118 18.23 -13.17 12.03
CA VAL A 118 17.30 -12.31 12.79
C VAL A 118 17.80 -10.86 12.84
N ASN A 119 19.09 -10.66 13.06
CA ASN A 119 19.70 -9.34 13.05
C ASN A 119 19.61 -8.66 11.68
N GLU A 120 19.77 -9.42 10.59
CA GLU A 120 19.61 -8.92 9.23
C GLU A 120 18.17 -8.48 8.95
N TYR A 121 17.18 -9.29 9.32
CA TYR A 121 15.77 -8.89 9.23
C TYR A 121 15.47 -7.65 10.08
N ALA A 122 15.99 -7.59 11.30
CA ALA A 122 15.82 -6.42 12.17
C ALA A 122 16.45 -5.17 11.56
N LYS A 123 17.65 -5.28 10.97
CA LYS A 123 18.32 -4.18 10.26
C LYS A 123 17.51 -3.75 9.03
N GLY A 124 17.03 -4.69 8.22
CA GLY A 124 16.20 -4.39 7.05
C GLY A 124 14.84 -3.76 7.41
N TYR A 125 14.26 -4.15 8.54
CA TYR A 125 13.07 -3.50 9.09
C TYR A 125 13.39 -2.08 9.56
N GLN A 126 14.44 -1.90 10.38
CA GLN A 126 14.87 -0.58 10.85
C GLN A 126 15.25 0.37 9.71
N ALA A 127 15.85 -0.14 8.63
CA ALA A 127 16.21 0.66 7.46
C ALA A 127 14.96 1.21 6.74
N ARG A 128 13.94 0.37 6.54
CA ARG A 128 12.67 0.76 5.90
C ARG A 128 11.79 1.63 6.79
N HIS A 129 11.81 1.38 8.10
CA HIS A 129 10.99 2.08 9.10
C HIS A 129 11.82 3.03 9.95
N ARG A 130 12.87 3.62 9.38
CA ARG A 130 13.83 4.45 10.12
C ARG A 130 13.15 5.61 10.84
N ASP A 131 12.25 6.29 10.14
CA ASP A 131 11.56 7.46 10.66
C ASP A 131 10.54 7.10 11.73
N GLU A 132 9.79 6.00 11.56
CA GLU A 132 8.85 5.47 12.55
C GLU A 132 9.57 5.06 13.84
N VAL A 133 10.68 4.32 13.70
CA VAL A 133 11.51 3.90 14.84
C VAL A 133 12.11 5.11 15.54
N ALA A 134 12.60 6.09 14.78
CA ALA A 134 13.15 7.32 15.33
C ALA A 134 12.07 8.16 16.04
N HIS A 135 10.87 8.27 15.48
CA HIS A 135 9.74 8.95 16.07
C HIS A 135 9.32 8.29 17.38
N LYS A 136 9.10 6.97 17.37
CA LYS A 136 8.75 6.20 18.57
C LYS A 136 9.83 6.29 19.66
N ALA A 137 11.10 6.35 19.26
CA ALA A 137 12.21 6.58 20.19
C ALA A 137 12.21 8.01 20.75
N LYS A 138 11.85 9.03 19.96
CA LYS A 138 11.67 10.40 20.44
C LYS A 138 10.48 10.50 21.40
N ASP A 139 9.35 9.90 21.06
CA ASP A 139 8.15 9.89 21.90
C ASP A 139 8.45 9.25 23.25
N ARG A 140 9.11 8.09 23.25
CA ARG A 140 9.53 7.42 24.49
C ARG A 140 10.46 8.29 25.34
N ARG A 141 11.37 9.05 24.71
CA ARG A 141 12.26 9.98 25.43
C ARG A 141 11.52 11.19 25.98
N ARG A 142 10.47 11.65 25.28
CA ARG A 142 9.63 12.77 25.69
C ARG A 142 8.69 12.38 26.83
N SER A 143 8.08 11.20 26.74
CA SER A 143 7.10 10.71 27.73
C SER A 143 7.76 10.31 29.04
N ASN A 144 9.01 9.83 29.02
CA ASN A 144 9.74 9.51 30.24
C ASN A 144 11.24 9.85 30.12
N PRO A 145 11.62 11.11 30.36
CA PRO A 145 13.01 11.54 30.27
C PRO A 145 13.87 10.96 31.41
N TYR A 146 13.29 10.74 32.59
CA TYR A 146 14.00 10.38 33.81
C TYR A 146 14.56 8.97 33.78
N VAL A 147 13.83 7.98 33.23
CA VAL A 147 14.33 6.59 33.10
C VAL A 147 15.62 6.54 32.29
N ARG A 148 15.71 7.32 31.21
CA ARG A 148 16.92 7.39 30.39
C ARG A 148 18.06 8.06 31.14
N LEU A 149 17.80 9.16 31.84
CA LEU A 149 18.83 9.89 32.60
C LEU A 149 19.38 9.03 33.73
N ALA A 150 18.52 8.34 34.48
CA ALA A 150 18.91 7.40 35.54
C ALA A 150 19.76 6.25 34.96
N TYR A 151 19.33 5.63 33.86
CA TYR A 151 20.11 4.60 33.19
C TYR A 151 21.47 5.12 32.71
N GLN A 152 21.53 6.32 32.14
CA GLN A 152 22.79 6.94 31.71
C GLN A 152 23.72 7.28 32.88
N ALA A 153 23.18 7.70 34.02
CA ALA A 153 23.96 7.94 35.23
C ALA A 153 24.55 6.62 35.75
N ALA A 154 23.72 5.61 35.96
CA ALA A 154 24.14 4.29 36.41
C ALA A 154 25.18 3.66 35.47
N TYR A 155 24.99 3.77 34.15
CA TYR A 155 25.95 3.27 33.17
C TYR A 155 27.30 4.01 33.24
N ARG A 156 27.29 5.33 33.44
CA ARG A 156 28.53 6.11 33.57
C ARG A 156 29.27 5.80 34.86
N GLU A 157 28.56 5.54 35.95
CA GLU A 157 29.14 5.13 37.22
C GLU A 157 29.74 3.73 37.11
N ALA A 158 28.97 2.76 36.61
CA ALA A 158 29.42 1.37 36.47
C ALA A 158 30.58 1.19 35.45
N HIS A 159 30.64 2.03 34.42
CA HIS A 159 31.66 1.95 33.35
C HIS A 159 32.57 3.18 33.28
N ALA A 160 32.80 3.86 34.40
CA ALA A 160 33.57 5.11 34.43
C ALA A 160 34.98 4.95 33.82
N ASP A 161 35.66 3.87 34.18
CA ASP A 161 37.03 3.57 33.73
C ASP A 161 37.09 3.18 32.26
N GLU A 162 36.15 2.36 31.78
CA GLU A 162 36.05 2.01 30.36
C GLU A 162 35.79 3.26 29.50
N LEU A 163 34.92 4.15 29.97
CA LEU A 163 34.63 5.41 29.30
C LEU A 163 35.83 6.36 29.32
N ALA A 164 36.62 6.37 30.40
CA ALA A 164 37.87 7.13 30.46
C ALA A 164 38.90 6.58 29.48
N ARG A 165 39.09 5.25 29.44
CA ARG A 165 40.00 4.57 28.52
C ARG A 165 39.62 4.83 27.06
N LYS A 166 38.36 4.62 26.68
CA LYS A 166 37.86 4.90 25.33
C LYS A 166 38.05 6.36 24.92
N ARG A 167 37.86 7.31 25.85
CA ARG A 167 38.12 8.74 25.59
C ARG A 167 39.60 9.02 25.32
N ARG A 168 40.51 8.40 26.08
CA ARG A 168 41.96 8.52 25.85
C ARG A 168 42.37 7.91 24.52
N GLU A 169 41.87 6.72 24.19
CA GLU A 169 42.12 6.06 22.90
C GLU A 169 41.59 6.87 21.72
N ASP A 170 40.36 7.41 21.81
CA ASP A 170 39.79 8.22 20.73
C ASP A 170 40.54 9.54 20.55
N TYR A 171 41.00 10.16 21.65
CA TYR A 171 41.88 11.34 21.57
C TYR A 171 43.22 10.99 20.93
N ALA A 172 43.85 9.88 21.31
CA ALA A 172 45.11 9.43 20.73
C ALA A 172 45.00 9.13 19.23
N LYS A 173 43.86 8.56 18.79
CA LYS A 173 43.58 8.31 17.37
C LYS A 173 43.28 9.58 16.59
N ASN A 174 42.63 10.56 17.21
CA ASN A 174 42.10 11.74 16.54
C ASN A 174 42.49 13.07 17.22
N PRO A 175 43.77 13.34 17.52
CA PRO A 175 44.17 14.50 18.31
C PRO A 175 43.79 15.82 17.62
N GLU A 176 44.01 15.91 16.30
CA GLU A 176 43.70 17.12 15.52
C GLU A 176 42.21 17.48 15.54
N LYS A 177 41.30 16.50 15.59
CA LYS A 177 39.86 16.79 15.68
C LYS A 177 39.51 17.55 16.96
N TYR A 178 40.09 17.14 18.09
CA TYR A 178 39.87 17.79 19.38
C TYR A 178 40.56 19.15 19.46
N LEU A 179 41.80 19.25 18.95
CA LEU A 179 42.53 20.52 18.88
C LEU A 179 41.86 21.53 17.95
N ALA A 180 41.39 21.11 16.78
CA ALA A 180 40.66 21.95 15.83
C ALA A 180 39.37 22.50 16.46
N ARG A 181 38.58 21.65 17.13
CA ARG A 181 37.38 22.08 17.87
C ARG A 181 37.71 23.09 18.96
N ASN A 182 38.83 22.91 19.67
CA ASN A 182 39.29 23.86 20.69
C ASN A 182 39.73 25.19 20.05
N ARG A 183 40.47 25.16 18.93
CA ARG A 183 40.87 26.35 18.16
C ARG A 183 39.63 27.12 17.68
N GLU A 184 38.61 26.43 17.16
CA GLU A 184 37.34 27.03 16.77
C GLU A 184 36.59 27.67 17.93
N TRP A 185 36.53 26.97 19.08
CA TRP A 185 35.91 27.50 20.29
C TRP A 185 36.61 28.80 20.73
N LYS A 186 37.95 28.81 20.82
CA LYS A 186 38.73 30.01 21.13
C LYS A 186 38.52 31.13 20.10
N ARG A 187 38.38 30.81 18.82
CA ARG A 187 38.09 31.79 17.76
C ARG A 187 36.70 32.39 17.91
N ARG A 188 35.70 31.59 18.27
CA ARG A 188 34.34 32.06 18.55
C ARG A 188 34.30 32.94 19.80
N GLU A 189 35.02 32.56 20.86
CA GLU A 189 35.08 33.34 22.09
C GLU A 189 35.78 34.69 21.87
N ARG A 190 36.91 34.70 21.13
CA ARG A 190 37.56 35.96 20.73
C ARG A 190 36.65 36.88 19.93
N ARG A 191 35.83 36.34 19.02
CA ARG A 191 34.83 37.14 18.29
C ARG A 191 33.75 37.69 19.20
N ARG A 192 33.26 36.91 20.17
CA ARG A 192 32.28 37.37 21.18
C ARG A 192 32.84 38.54 21.98
N VAL A 193 34.04 38.38 22.55
CA VAL A 193 34.70 39.41 23.37
C VAL A 193 34.96 40.67 22.54
N ARG A 194 35.45 40.53 21.30
CA ARG A 194 35.63 41.67 20.38
C ARG A 194 34.33 42.41 20.07
N ALA A 195 33.20 41.71 20.06
CA ALA A 195 31.88 42.30 19.90
C ALA A 195 31.30 42.87 21.22
N GLY A 196 32.11 42.97 22.29
CA GLY A 196 31.70 43.54 23.58
C GLY A 196 30.75 42.66 24.40
N LEU A 197 30.46 41.45 23.95
CA LEU A 197 29.59 40.53 24.69
C LEU A 197 30.36 39.91 25.88
N PRO A 198 29.72 39.77 27.05
CA PRO A 198 30.35 39.17 28.22
C PRO A 198 30.78 37.72 27.95
N PRO A 199 31.83 37.23 28.63
CA PRO A 199 32.26 35.85 28.49
C PRO A 199 31.10 34.91 28.85
N ARG A 200 30.93 33.84 28.08
CA ARG A 200 29.86 32.88 28.36
C ARG A 200 30.20 32.11 29.63
N ARG A 201 29.67 32.59 30.76
CA ARG A 201 29.65 31.83 32.01
C ARG A 201 28.72 30.64 31.81
N VAL A 202 29.28 29.44 31.88
CA VAL A 202 28.45 28.23 32.01
C VAL A 202 27.98 28.23 33.45
N THR A 203 26.80 28.79 33.70
CA THR A 203 26.15 28.66 35.01
C THR A 203 25.81 27.20 35.20
N HIS A 204 26.55 26.54 36.08
CA HIS A 204 26.21 25.20 36.55
C HIS A 204 25.11 25.35 37.61
N THR A 205 23.85 25.44 37.17
CA THR A 205 22.72 25.26 38.09
C THR A 205 22.75 23.81 38.58
N THR A 206 22.85 23.65 39.89
CA THR A 206 22.82 22.34 40.54
C THR A 206 21.40 21.75 40.45
N LEU A 207 21.27 20.42 40.58
CA LEU A 207 19.97 19.76 40.53
C LEU A 207 18.98 20.29 41.60
N PRO A 208 19.41 20.59 42.85
CA PRO A 208 18.55 21.20 43.86
C PRO A 208 18.08 22.60 43.45
N GLU A 209 18.97 23.44 42.92
CA GLU A 209 18.60 24.78 42.43
C GLU A 209 17.64 24.70 41.25
N MET A 210 17.82 23.73 40.34
CA MET A 210 16.86 23.52 39.25
C MET A 210 15.47 23.18 39.77
N ARG A 211 15.37 22.24 40.73
CA ARG A 211 14.08 21.88 41.34
C ARG A 211 13.43 23.07 42.05
N ARG A 212 14.24 23.87 42.75
CA ARG A 212 13.78 25.09 43.40
C ARG A 212 13.26 26.09 42.37
N ASN A 213 14.01 26.36 41.32
CA ASN A 213 13.60 27.26 40.24
C ASN A 213 12.32 26.76 39.55
N ASP A 214 12.19 25.46 39.31
CA ASP A 214 10.98 24.86 38.74
C ASP A 214 9.79 25.07 39.68
N SER A 215 9.95 24.86 40.99
CA SER A 215 8.88 25.10 41.98
C SER A 215 8.51 26.58 42.11
N GLU A 216 9.50 27.48 42.06
CA GLU A 216 9.29 28.93 42.10
C GLU A 216 8.60 29.40 40.81
N ALA A 217 8.97 28.83 39.65
CA ALA A 217 8.34 29.10 38.37
C ALA A 217 6.88 28.61 38.36
N ASP A 218 6.62 27.37 38.78
CA ASP A 218 5.26 26.84 38.91
C ASP A 218 4.42 27.73 39.83
N THR A 219 4.97 28.15 40.97
CA THR A 219 4.28 29.06 41.91
C THR A 219 4.00 30.42 41.26
N PHE A 220 4.96 30.98 40.52
CA PHE A 220 4.83 32.27 39.84
C PHE A 220 3.83 32.26 38.67
N PHE A 221 3.75 31.15 37.92
CA PHE A 221 2.85 31.02 36.77
C PHE A 221 1.46 30.50 37.13
N SER A 222 1.33 29.73 38.21
CA SER A 222 0.03 29.22 38.69
C SER A 222 -0.71 30.19 39.62
N ARG A 223 -0.04 31.21 40.17
CA ARG A 223 -0.72 32.22 40.99
C ARG A 223 -1.78 32.98 40.17
N GLY A 224 -3.00 33.06 40.69
CA GLY A 224 -4.01 33.98 40.17
C GLY A 224 -3.58 35.41 40.45
N ARG A 225 -3.45 36.23 39.41
CA ARG A 225 -3.13 37.67 39.55
C ARG A 225 -4.44 38.46 39.62
N SER A 226 -4.48 39.45 40.51
CA SER A 226 -5.61 40.38 40.54
C SER A 226 -5.56 41.32 39.32
N VAL A 227 -6.70 41.95 39.00
CA VAL A 227 -6.76 42.95 37.93
C VAL A 227 -5.82 44.13 38.24
N GLU A 228 -5.77 44.57 39.51
CA GLU A 228 -4.89 45.64 39.98
C GLU A 228 -3.38 45.28 39.85
N GLU A 229 -2.99 44.04 40.16
CA GLU A 229 -1.61 43.58 39.93
C GLU A 229 -1.26 43.56 38.45
N MET A 230 -2.20 43.16 37.59
CA MET A 230 -1.99 43.14 36.15
C MET A 230 -1.87 44.57 35.58
N ASP A 231 -2.66 45.51 36.08
CA ASP A 231 -2.60 46.92 35.72
C ASP A 231 -1.31 47.56 36.22
N ALA A 232 -0.84 47.25 37.44
CA ALA A 232 0.45 47.69 37.95
C ALA A 232 1.62 47.15 37.13
N ILE A 233 1.59 45.85 36.77
CA ILE A 233 2.60 45.25 35.89
C ILE A 233 2.58 45.91 34.50
N GLN A 234 1.41 46.25 33.96
CA GLN A 234 1.30 46.97 32.68
C GLN A 234 1.78 48.43 32.79
N ALA A 235 1.51 49.09 33.91
CA ALA A 235 1.94 50.46 34.18
C ALA A 235 3.46 50.56 34.39
N GLU A 236 4.11 49.56 35.00
CA GLU A 236 5.57 49.44 35.01
C GLU A 236 6.13 49.14 33.60
N ARG A 237 5.31 48.53 32.74
CA ARG A 237 5.65 48.20 31.35
C ARG A 237 5.51 49.39 30.40
N ILE A 238 5.83 50.60 30.87
CA ILE A 238 6.12 51.73 29.99
C ILE A 238 7.43 51.40 29.27
N SER A 239 7.33 50.59 28.22
CA SER A 239 8.36 50.57 27.19
C SER A 239 8.33 51.95 26.58
N ASP A 240 9.35 52.75 26.91
CA ASP A 240 9.56 54.04 26.30
C ASP A 240 9.38 53.88 24.78
N ARG A 241 8.33 54.52 24.24
CA ARG A 241 7.86 54.29 22.87
C ARG A 241 9.00 54.54 21.88
N GLU A 242 9.91 55.43 22.25
CA GLU A 242 11.12 55.76 21.52
C GLU A 242 12.12 54.61 21.51
N VAL A 243 12.36 53.96 22.65
CA VAL A 243 13.23 52.77 22.76
C VAL A 243 12.68 51.60 21.94
N LYS A 244 11.37 51.37 21.99
CA LYS A 244 10.72 50.33 21.17
C LYS A 244 10.88 50.62 19.66
N SER A 245 10.60 51.85 19.25
CA SER A 245 10.72 52.28 17.85
C SER A 245 12.18 52.25 17.37
N HIS A 246 13.13 52.59 18.23
CA HIS A 246 14.56 52.47 17.96
C HIS A 246 14.98 51.01 17.75
N LEU A 247 14.59 50.11 18.65
CA LEU A 247 14.90 48.68 18.54
C LEU A 247 14.24 48.04 17.32
N GLU A 248 13.00 48.40 16.98
CA GLU A 248 12.34 47.91 15.76
C GLU A 248 13.10 48.32 14.49
N ARG A 249 13.61 49.56 14.45
CA ARG A 249 14.46 50.05 13.34
C ARG A 249 15.78 49.31 13.28
N GLU A 250 16.45 49.10 14.41
CA GLU A 250 17.70 48.34 14.49
C GLU A 250 17.52 46.87 14.08
N PHE A 251 16.44 46.22 14.52
CA PHE A 251 16.13 44.85 14.11
C PHE A 251 15.77 44.74 12.63
N ALA A 252 15.08 45.75 12.07
CA ALA A 252 14.80 45.81 10.64
C ALA A 252 16.09 45.95 9.82
N ARG A 253 17.01 46.83 10.24
CA ARG A 253 18.34 46.97 9.61
C ARG A 253 19.13 45.66 9.68
N ALA A 254 19.23 45.06 10.87
CA ALA A 254 19.96 43.81 11.06
C ALA A 254 19.37 42.64 10.24
N ARG A 255 18.03 42.57 10.09
CA ARG A 255 17.38 41.57 9.21
C ARG A 255 17.65 41.81 7.74
N ALA A 256 17.64 43.07 7.30
CA ALA A 256 17.95 43.44 5.93
C ALA A 256 19.42 43.12 5.58
N GLU A 257 20.36 43.46 6.45
CA GLU A 257 21.80 43.15 6.29
C GLU A 257 22.08 41.64 6.29
N ALA A 258 21.41 40.88 7.15
CA ALA A 258 21.56 39.44 7.21
C ALA A 258 20.76 38.68 6.11
N GLY A 259 20.02 39.40 5.25
CA GLY A 259 19.26 38.83 4.15
C GLY A 259 18.09 37.93 4.56
N PHE A 260 17.62 38.04 5.81
CA PHE A 260 16.52 37.21 6.33
C PHE A 260 15.21 37.46 5.59
N ASP A 261 14.95 38.70 5.16
CA ASP A 261 13.69 39.03 4.47
C ASP A 261 13.62 38.37 3.07
N ARG A 262 14.77 38.21 2.38
CA ARG A 262 14.85 37.44 1.13
C ARG A 262 14.61 35.94 1.36
N LEU A 263 15.20 35.37 2.41
CA LEU A 263 15.00 33.96 2.78
C LEU A 263 13.57 33.69 3.23
N ALA A 264 12.96 34.61 3.98
CA ALA A 264 11.57 34.54 4.43
C ALA A 264 10.61 34.60 3.24
N ALA A 265 10.81 35.52 2.28
CA ALA A 265 10.02 35.59 1.06
C ALA A 265 10.10 34.29 0.23
N GLN A 266 11.29 33.70 0.08
CA GLN A 266 11.48 32.41 -0.61
C GLN A 266 10.82 31.23 0.11
N LEU A 267 10.75 31.26 1.45
CA LEU A 267 10.10 30.22 2.25
C LEU A 267 8.58 30.31 2.23
N VAL A 268 8.03 31.53 2.22
CA VAL A 268 6.59 31.80 2.07
C VAL A 268 6.11 31.34 0.70
N ASP A 269 6.86 31.66 -0.36
CA ASP A 269 6.55 31.25 -1.73
C ASP A 269 6.54 29.71 -1.88
N ARG A 270 7.53 29.02 -1.30
CA ARG A 270 7.58 27.54 -1.31
C ARG A 270 6.46 26.87 -0.52
N ARG A 271 6.03 27.45 0.62
CA ARG A 271 4.88 26.93 1.39
C ARG A 271 3.57 27.16 0.63
N SER A 272 3.39 28.36 0.07
CA SER A 272 2.26 28.73 -0.78
C SER A 272 2.07 27.81 -1.99
N VAL A 273 3.15 27.50 -2.73
CA VAL A 273 3.10 26.58 -3.87
C VAL A 273 2.76 25.14 -3.43
N LYS A 274 3.24 24.70 -2.26
CA LYS A 274 2.93 23.36 -1.74
C LYS A 274 1.47 23.23 -1.32
N ASP A 275 0.93 24.27 -0.69
CA ASP A 275 -0.46 24.31 -0.24
C ASP A 275 -1.43 24.43 -1.43
N ALA A 276 -1.09 25.22 -2.45
CA ALA A 276 -1.85 25.29 -3.71
C ALA A 276 -1.90 23.92 -4.44
N ARG A 277 -0.77 23.18 -4.47
CA ARG A 277 -0.72 21.81 -5.03
C ARG A 277 -1.48 20.77 -4.21
N ARG A 278 -1.70 21.05 -2.92
CA ARG A 278 -2.49 20.17 -2.04
C ARG A 278 -3.98 20.41 -2.27
N LEU A 279 -4.38 21.67 -2.35
CA LEU A 279 -5.76 22.08 -2.67
C LEU A 279 -6.18 21.60 -4.07
N ALA A 280 -5.32 21.75 -5.08
CA ALA A 280 -5.61 21.27 -6.43
C ALA A 280 -5.78 19.74 -6.50
N ARG A 281 -5.11 18.98 -5.62
CA ARG A 281 -5.30 17.53 -5.52
C ARG A 281 -6.61 17.16 -4.84
N SER A 282 -6.95 17.82 -3.73
CA SER A 282 -8.22 17.57 -3.04
C SER A 282 -9.44 17.93 -3.90
N VAL A 283 -9.34 18.97 -4.73
CA VAL A 283 -10.41 19.32 -5.68
C VAL A 283 -10.60 18.23 -6.73
N ARG A 284 -9.52 17.72 -7.34
CA ARG A 284 -9.62 16.62 -8.32
C ARG A 284 -10.14 15.32 -7.70
N GLU A 285 -9.75 15.02 -6.47
CA GLU A 285 -10.25 13.86 -5.74
C GLU A 285 -11.75 13.99 -5.46
N ALA A 286 -12.23 15.18 -5.07
CA ALA A 286 -13.65 15.44 -4.88
C ALA A 286 -14.45 15.36 -6.19
N GLU A 287 -13.92 15.88 -7.29
CA GLU A 287 -14.54 15.78 -8.63
C GLU A 287 -14.64 14.31 -9.08
N SER A 288 -13.60 13.51 -8.85
CA SER A 288 -13.61 12.06 -9.14
C SER A 288 -14.66 11.33 -8.31
N GLN A 289 -14.77 11.64 -7.02
CA GLN A 289 -15.78 11.04 -6.15
C GLN A 289 -17.20 11.41 -6.60
N GLN A 290 -17.44 12.67 -6.96
CA GLN A 290 -18.74 13.09 -7.49
C GLN A 290 -19.10 12.39 -8.81
N ALA A 291 -18.10 12.15 -9.67
CA ALA A 291 -18.31 11.41 -10.91
C ALA A 291 -18.66 9.92 -10.64
N GLU A 292 -17.96 9.28 -9.69
CA GLU A 292 -18.25 7.91 -9.26
C GLU A 292 -19.63 7.79 -8.61
N GLU A 293 -20.01 8.75 -7.77
CA GLU A 293 -21.35 8.81 -7.15
C GLU A 293 -22.45 9.01 -8.19
N ALA A 294 -22.24 9.88 -9.19
CA ALA A 294 -23.18 10.09 -10.28
C ALA A 294 -23.33 8.83 -11.16
N GLU A 295 -22.24 8.11 -11.43
CA GLU A 295 -22.27 6.85 -12.16
C GLU A 295 -22.97 5.76 -11.34
N ALA A 296 -22.68 5.65 -10.04
CA ALA A 296 -23.37 4.72 -9.15
C ALA A 296 -24.87 4.99 -9.07
N ALA A 297 -25.29 6.26 -8.97
CA ALA A 297 -26.70 6.66 -8.98
C ALA A 297 -27.38 6.31 -10.32
N ARG A 298 -26.68 6.49 -11.45
CA ARG A 298 -27.17 6.08 -12.77
C ARG A 298 -27.36 4.57 -12.86
N LEU A 299 -26.40 3.79 -12.37
CA LEU A 299 -26.47 2.33 -12.36
C LEU A 299 -27.60 1.82 -11.46
N ASP A 300 -27.80 2.45 -10.29
CA ASP A 300 -28.91 2.11 -9.39
C ASP A 300 -30.28 2.44 -10.00
N ALA A 301 -30.41 3.58 -10.69
CA ALA A 301 -31.63 3.93 -11.42
C ALA A 301 -31.97 2.91 -12.51
N ILE A 302 -30.96 2.45 -13.27
CA ILE A 302 -31.13 1.38 -14.27
C ILE A 302 -31.56 0.08 -13.59
N ALA A 303 -30.93 -0.28 -12.47
CA ALA A 303 -31.28 -1.49 -11.72
C ALA A 303 -32.72 -1.46 -11.21
N ARG A 304 -33.22 -0.31 -10.72
CA ARG A 304 -34.62 -0.14 -10.31
C ARG A 304 -35.58 -0.35 -11.47
N VAL A 305 -35.36 0.31 -12.61
CA VAL A 305 -36.22 0.16 -13.80
C VAL A 305 -36.27 -1.30 -14.28
N ILE A 306 -35.14 -2.00 -14.26
CA ILE A 306 -35.06 -3.42 -14.61
C ILE A 306 -35.88 -4.25 -13.60
N ASN A 307 -35.68 -4.02 -12.30
CA ASN A 307 -36.40 -4.75 -11.26
C ASN A 307 -37.91 -4.49 -11.28
N ASP A 308 -38.35 -3.26 -11.52
CA ASP A 308 -39.76 -2.91 -11.62
C ASP A 308 -40.42 -3.57 -12.84
N ARG A 309 -39.69 -3.64 -13.96
CA ARG A 309 -40.13 -4.40 -15.14
C ARG A 309 -40.28 -5.90 -14.85
N PHE A 310 -39.35 -6.50 -14.10
CA PHE A 310 -39.46 -7.89 -13.68
C PHE A 310 -40.60 -8.12 -12.67
N ARG A 311 -40.84 -7.18 -11.74
CA ARG A 311 -41.97 -7.24 -10.79
C ARG A 311 -43.32 -7.14 -11.52
N ALA A 312 -43.46 -6.22 -12.46
CA ALA A 312 -44.66 -6.06 -13.28
C ALA A 312 -44.92 -7.29 -14.19
N ALA A 313 -43.86 -7.91 -14.72
CA ALA A 313 -43.97 -9.14 -15.50
C ALA A 313 -44.42 -10.34 -14.64
N ARG A 314 -43.93 -10.46 -13.39
CA ARG A 314 -44.39 -11.51 -12.45
C ARG A 314 -45.83 -11.29 -12.00
N SER A 315 -46.26 -10.04 -11.80
CA SER A 315 -47.66 -9.72 -11.49
C SER A 315 -48.64 -10.13 -12.60
N LYS A 316 -48.24 -10.05 -13.88
CA LYS A 316 -49.05 -10.55 -15.00
C LYS A 316 -49.09 -12.08 -15.14
N HIS A 317 -48.19 -12.82 -14.50
CA HIS A 317 -48.20 -14.28 -14.45
C HIS A 317 -48.86 -14.86 -13.18
N ALA A 318 -49.10 -14.03 -12.16
CA ALA A 318 -49.78 -14.45 -10.93
C ALA A 318 -51.32 -14.56 -11.06
N MET A 319 -51.89 -14.31 -12.24
CA MET A 319 -53.34 -14.43 -12.52
C MET A 319 -53.69 -15.56 -13.50
N ASN A 320 -52.83 -16.58 -13.63
CA ASN A 320 -53.13 -17.81 -14.38
C ASN A 320 -52.86 -19.08 -13.55
N GLU A 321 -53.13 -19.04 -12.23
CA GLU A 321 -53.20 -20.24 -11.38
C GLU A 321 -54.62 -20.86 -11.34
N SER A 322 -55.46 -20.52 -12.32
CA SER A 322 -56.78 -21.13 -12.55
C SER A 322 -56.97 -21.64 -13.99
N ALA A 323 -55.90 -22.00 -14.68
CA ALA A 323 -55.99 -22.72 -15.95
C ALA A 323 -56.00 -24.24 -15.67
N PRO A 324 -57.05 -24.98 -16.07
CA PRO A 324 -57.13 -26.41 -15.80
C PRO A 324 -56.03 -27.16 -16.56
N TYR A 325 -55.37 -28.09 -15.86
CA TYR A 325 -54.45 -29.06 -16.42
C TYR A 325 -55.17 -29.89 -17.50
N GLN A 326 -54.86 -29.63 -18.78
CA GLN A 326 -55.35 -30.46 -19.89
C GLN A 326 -54.49 -31.72 -20.00
N VAL A 327 -55.07 -32.84 -19.60
CA VAL A 327 -54.57 -34.19 -19.89
C VAL A 327 -54.68 -34.41 -21.40
N PRO A 328 -53.62 -34.85 -22.12
CA PRO A 328 -53.76 -35.25 -23.51
C PRO A 328 -54.58 -36.55 -23.58
N GLY A 329 -55.87 -36.40 -23.90
CA GLY A 329 -56.81 -37.49 -24.11
C GLY A 329 -56.54 -38.24 -25.41
N THR A 330 -56.42 -39.54 -25.28
CA THR A 330 -56.47 -40.55 -26.35
C THR A 330 -57.76 -40.40 -27.16
N LEU A 331 -57.65 -40.16 -28.47
CA LEU A 331 -58.73 -40.40 -29.43
C LEU A 331 -58.23 -41.30 -30.56
N SER A 332 -58.77 -42.52 -30.48
CA SER A 332 -58.80 -43.57 -31.49
C SER A 332 -59.66 -43.17 -32.70
N THR A 333 -59.61 -44.00 -33.74
CA THR A 333 -60.33 -44.01 -35.05
C THR A 333 -59.65 -43.21 -36.17
N GLY A 334 -59.38 -43.73 -37.38
CA GLY A 334 -59.71 -45.02 -37.99
C GLY A 334 -60.14 -44.81 -39.46
N GLY A 335 -59.23 -45.05 -40.41
CA GLY A 335 -59.50 -45.45 -41.82
C GLY A 335 -59.81 -44.35 -42.86
N PRO A 336 -59.88 -44.68 -44.17
CA PRO A 336 -59.67 -45.98 -44.80
C PRO A 336 -58.70 -46.02 -46.03
N GLY A 337 -58.14 -47.21 -46.24
CA GLY A 337 -57.78 -47.91 -47.50
C GLY A 337 -57.33 -47.18 -48.77
N LEU A 338 -56.25 -47.72 -49.38
CA LEU A 338 -56.23 -48.09 -50.80
C LEU A 338 -55.14 -49.16 -51.07
N TYR A 339 -55.57 -50.24 -51.73
CA TYR A 339 -54.72 -51.25 -52.35
C TYR A 339 -53.94 -50.67 -53.54
N ARG A 340 -52.65 -50.99 -53.66
CA ARG A 340 -52.08 -51.73 -54.80
C ARG A 340 -50.65 -52.18 -54.49
#